data_AF-K2BXI8-F1
#
_entry.id   AF-K2BXI8-F1
#
_cell.length_a   1.000
_cell.length_b   1.000
_cell.length_c   1.000
_cell.angle_alpha   90.00
_cell.angle_beta   90.00
_cell.angle_gamma   90.00
#
_symmetry.space_group_name_H-M   'P 1'
#
loop_
_entity.id
_entity.type
_entity.pdbx_description
1 polymer ?
#
loop_
_entity_poly.entity_id
_entity_poly.type
_entity_poly.pdbx_seq_one_letter_code
_entity_poly.pdbx_strand_id
1 'polypeptide(L)'
;MDPKDADPNQTILDQIKKNKIEDKIVRVIINIPAECEEEIKMDLVKKSLSSANFIAGISRNVEKVERKRLDIEVESLTPLQALKKYFESKKYTPQKQKLLEQYAAQLLEN
;
A
#
# COMPACT_ATOMS: atom_id res chain seq x y z
N MET A 1 6.41 -0.85 -10.08
CA MET A 1 7.17 -1.50 -8.99
C MET A 1 6.30 -2.61 -8.44
N ASP A 2 6.88 -3.72 -7.99
CA ASP A 2 6.10 -4.83 -7.42
C ASP A 2 5.70 -4.50 -5.96
N PRO A 3 4.45 -4.72 -5.53
CA PRO A 3 4.04 -4.55 -4.13
C PRO A 3 4.83 -5.39 -3.11
N LYS A 4 5.53 -6.44 -3.55
CA LYS A 4 6.37 -7.30 -2.71
C LYS A 4 7.87 -7.13 -2.99
N ASP A 5 8.25 -5.99 -3.56
CA ASP A 5 9.66 -5.67 -3.77
C ASP A 5 10.40 -5.67 -2.43
N ALA A 6 11.52 -6.40 -2.38
CA ALA A 6 12.35 -6.51 -1.18
C ALA A 6 13.22 -5.28 -0.95
N ASP A 7 13.50 -4.48 -2.00
CA ASP A 7 14.17 -3.18 -1.86
C ASP A 7 13.63 -2.17 -2.89
N PRO A 8 12.53 -1.47 -2.54
CA PRO A 8 11.94 -0.42 -3.37
C PRO A 8 12.92 0.69 -3.78
N ASN A 9 13.89 1.00 -2.92
CA ASN A 9 14.87 2.06 -3.19
C ASN A 9 15.84 1.63 -4.29
N GLN A 10 16.35 0.41 -4.22
CA GLN A 10 17.26 -0.12 -5.22
C GLN A 10 16.59 -0.21 -6.60
N THR A 11 15.33 -0.65 -6.65
CA THR A 11 14.54 -0.66 -7.89
C THR A 11 14.42 0.73 -8.53
N ILE A 12 14.17 1.78 -7.74
CA ILE A 12 14.12 3.16 -8.25
C ILE A 12 15.50 3.60 -8.78
N LEU A 13 16.58 3.33 -8.04
CA LEU A 13 17.94 3.69 -8.44
C LEU A 13 18.35 3.01 -9.75
N ASP A 14 18.01 1.74 -9.93
CA ASP A 14 18.34 0.99 -11.14
C ASP A 14 17.56 1.49 -12.35
N GLN A 15 16.30 1.91 -12.16
CA GLN A 15 15.53 2.54 -13.24
C GLN A 15 16.09 3.90 -13.64
N ILE A 16 16.56 4.71 -12.68
CA ILE A 16 17.22 5.98 -12.99
C ILE A 16 18.52 5.73 -13.76
N LYS A 17 19.37 4.79 -13.33
CA LYS A 17 20.63 4.45 -14.00
C LYS A 17 20.47 3.93 -15.43
N LYS A 18 19.38 3.25 -15.74
CA LYS A 18 19.08 2.79 -17.11
C LYS A 18 18.88 3.94 -18.10
N ASN A 19 18.57 5.13 -17.60
CA ASN A 19 18.33 6.31 -18.42
C ASN A 19 19.54 7.25 -18.39
N LYS A 20 19.96 7.74 -19.56
CA LYS A 20 20.98 8.80 -19.64
C LYS A 20 20.36 10.15 -19.30
N ILE A 21 20.60 10.63 -18.09
CA ILE A 21 20.01 11.87 -17.53
C ILE A 21 20.96 13.08 -17.49
N GLU A 22 22.23 12.87 -17.80
CA GLU A 22 23.26 13.93 -17.85
C GLU A 22 22.86 15.06 -18.81
N ASP A 23 23.07 16.30 -18.37
CA ASP A 23 22.75 17.54 -19.09
C ASP A 23 21.28 17.73 -19.52
N LYS A 24 20.35 16.97 -18.93
CA LYS A 24 18.92 17.02 -19.27
C LYS A 24 18.07 17.65 -18.17
N ILE A 25 16.91 18.16 -18.60
CA ILE A 25 15.81 18.51 -17.72
C ILE A 25 14.99 17.24 -17.46
N VAL A 26 14.87 16.83 -16.20
CA VAL A 26 14.20 15.57 -15.82
C VAL A 26 12.98 15.84 -14.94
N ARG A 27 11.89 15.12 -15.21
CA ARG A 27 10.73 15.00 -14.31
C ARG A 27 10.57 13.53 -13.95
N VAL A 28 10.49 13.24 -12.65
CA VAL A 28 10.35 11.87 -12.15
C VAL A 28 8.97 11.69 -11.56
N ILE A 29 8.28 10.64 -11.98
CA ILE A 29 7.00 10.21 -11.43
C ILE A 29 7.18 8.78 -10.95
N ILE A 30 7.00 8.56 -9.65
CA ILE A 30 7.17 7.24 -9.02
C ILE A 30 5.78 6.72 -8.69
N ASN A 31 5.37 5.65 -9.36
CA ASN A 31 4.15 4.92 -9.02
C ASN A 31 4.49 3.89 -7.94
N ILE A 32 3.92 4.08 -6.75
CA ILE A 32 4.31 3.40 -5.52
C ILE A 32 3.10 2.58 -5.02
N PRO A 33 3.20 1.25 -4.93
CA PRO A 33 2.25 0.45 -4.16
C PRO A 33 2.22 0.90 -2.70
N ALA A 34 1.04 0.91 -2.07
CA ALA A 34 0.87 1.38 -0.69
C ALA A 34 1.82 0.67 0.30
N GLU A 35 2.10 -0.61 0.07
CA GLU A 35 2.96 -1.46 0.89
C GLU A 35 4.41 -0.96 0.95
N CYS A 36 4.88 -0.29 -0.11
CA CYS A 36 6.27 0.16 -0.23
C CYS A 36 6.45 1.65 0.11
N GLU A 37 5.37 2.38 0.41
CA GLU A 37 5.41 3.84 0.56
C GLU A 37 6.38 4.29 1.67
N GLU A 38 6.34 3.61 2.81
CA GLU A 38 7.10 3.96 4.01
C GLU A 38 8.61 3.66 3.86
N GLU A 39 8.97 2.72 3.00
CA GLU A 39 10.36 2.28 2.82
C GLU A 39 11.16 3.20 1.88
N ILE A 40 10.48 4.00 1.03
CA ILE A 40 11.14 4.84 0.02
C ILE A 40 11.75 6.08 0.65
N LYS A 41 13.07 6.22 0.50
CA LYS A 41 13.86 7.36 0.96
C LYS A 41 14.06 8.37 -0.17
N MET A 42 13.30 9.46 -0.13
CA MET A 42 13.37 10.49 -1.17
C MET A 42 14.74 11.17 -1.30
N ASP A 43 15.53 11.22 -0.23
CA ASP A 43 16.89 11.76 -0.29
C ASP A 43 17.79 10.93 -1.21
N LEU A 44 17.61 9.60 -1.25
CA LEU A 44 18.36 8.73 -2.16
C LEU A 44 17.96 8.99 -3.62
N VAL A 45 16.67 9.14 -3.89
CA VAL A 45 16.14 9.47 -5.22
C VAL A 45 16.66 10.83 -5.69
N LYS A 46 16.70 11.83 -4.81
CA LYS A 46 17.22 13.16 -5.16
C LYS A 46 18.72 13.12 -5.46
N LYS A 47 19.49 12.36 -4.68
CA LYS A 47 20.94 12.18 -4.90
C LYS A 47 21.23 11.48 -6.23
N SER A 48 20.45 10.49 -6.62
CA SER A 48 20.67 9.77 -7.88
C SER A 48 20.37 10.60 -9.14
N LEU A 49 19.59 11.68 -9.00
CA LEU A 49 19.29 12.62 -10.08
C LEU A 49 20.29 13.78 -10.17
N SER A 50 21.34 13.79 -9.34
CA SER A 50 22.29 14.92 -9.24
C SER A 50 23.06 15.22 -10.52
N SER A 51 23.21 14.24 -11.43
CA SER A 51 23.84 14.43 -12.73
C SER A 51 22.94 15.13 -13.76
N ALA A 52 21.64 15.29 -13.48
CA ALA A 52 20.75 16.04 -14.35
C ALA A 52 21.01 17.55 -14.25
N ASN A 53 20.88 18.26 -15.37
CA ASN A 53 21.03 19.71 -15.41
C ASN A 53 19.93 20.42 -14.59
N PHE A 54 18.70 19.91 -14.65
CA PHE A 54 17.59 20.46 -13.90
C PHE A 54 16.55 19.41 -13.54
N ILE A 55 16.05 19.45 -12.31
CA ILE A 55 14.97 18.59 -11.83
C ILE A 55 13.68 19.41 -11.84
N ALA A 56 12.84 19.20 -12.85
CA ALA A 56 11.56 19.88 -13.00
C ALA A 56 10.52 19.47 -11.95
N GLY A 57 10.69 18.30 -11.33
CA GLY A 57 9.87 17.85 -10.23
C GLY A 57 9.99 16.35 -9.98
N ILE A 58 9.71 15.95 -8.73
CA ILE A 58 9.63 14.56 -8.31
C ILE A 58 8.24 14.34 -7.70
N SER A 59 7.42 13.53 -8.35
CA SER A 59 6.05 13.24 -7.92
C SER A 59 5.96 11.82 -7.36
N ARG A 60 5.38 11.69 -6.17
CA ARG A 60 5.03 10.40 -5.56
C ARG A 60 3.56 10.12 -5.83
N ASN A 61 3.29 9.09 -6.61
CA ASN A 61 1.94 8.64 -6.91
C ASN A 61 1.70 7.32 -6.20
N VAL A 62 1.15 7.38 -4.99
CA VAL A 62 0.89 6.19 -4.18
C VAL A 62 -0.46 5.62 -4.56
N GLU A 63 -0.48 4.34 -4.94
CA GLU A 63 -1.71 3.60 -5.16
C GLU A 63 -2.47 3.53 -3.83
N LYS A 64 -3.50 4.35 -3.68
CA LYS A 64 -4.41 4.23 -2.55
C LYS A 64 -5.17 2.93 -2.72
N VAL A 65 -5.01 2.01 -1.76
CA VAL A 65 -5.95 0.90 -1.62
C VAL A 65 -7.32 1.53 -1.37
N GLU A 66 -8.18 1.51 -2.39
CA GLU A 66 -9.55 1.97 -2.25
C GLU A 66 -10.16 1.25 -1.06
N ARG A 67 -10.56 2.01 -0.04
CA ARG A 67 -11.41 1.46 1.01
C ARG A 67 -12.70 1.09 0.31
N LYS A 68 -12.89 -0.20 0.01
CA LYS A 68 -14.18 -0.70 -0.44
C LYS A 68 -15.21 -0.24 0.58
N ARG A 69 -16.06 0.69 0.18
CA ARG A 69 -17.24 1.04 0.97
C ARG A 69 -18.00 -0.27 1.15
N LEU A 70 -18.33 -0.64 2.38
CA LEU A 70 -19.32 -1.68 2.57
C LEU A 70 -20.62 -1.10 2.04
N ASP A 71 -21.12 -1.60 0.91
CA ASP A 71 -22.45 -1.29 0.36
C ASP A 71 -23.53 -1.99 1.22
N ILE A 72 -23.48 -1.78 2.53
CA ILE A 72 -24.38 -2.36 3.52
C ILE A 72 -24.66 -1.26 4.54
N GLU A 73 -25.92 -1.08 4.92
CA GLU A 73 -26.30 -0.24 6.06
C GLU A 73 -25.73 -0.87 7.33
N VAL A 74 -24.52 -0.43 7.72
CA VAL A 74 -23.78 -0.94 8.89
C VAL A 74 -24.62 -0.87 10.16
N GLU A 75 -25.52 0.11 10.24
CA GLU A 75 -26.45 0.35 11.35
C GLU A 75 -27.50 -0.77 11.52
N SER A 76 -27.78 -1.54 10.47
CA SER A 76 -28.74 -2.67 10.51
C SER A 76 -28.11 -3.99 10.95
N LEU A 77 -26.78 -4.07 11.01
CA LEU A 77 -26.06 -5.31 11.30
C LEU A 77 -25.97 -5.56 12.80
N THR A 78 -26.31 -6.78 13.22
CA THR A 78 -25.96 -7.25 14.57
C THR A 78 -24.43 -7.35 14.72
N PRO A 79 -23.88 -7.23 15.94
CA PRO A 79 -22.43 -7.35 16.17
C PRO A 79 -21.80 -8.60 15.55
N LEU A 80 -22.49 -9.75 15.61
CA LEU A 80 -22.03 -11.01 15.00
C LEU A 80 -22.04 -10.96 13.46
N GLN A 81 -23.04 -10.33 12.85
CA GLN A 81 -23.10 -10.18 11.39
C GLN A 81 -22.01 -9.22 10.88
N ALA A 82 -21.78 -8.12 11.60
CA ALA A 82 -20.68 -7.19 11.30
C ALA A 82 -19.32 -7.89 11.42
N LEU A 83 -19.12 -8.71 12.46
CA LEU A 83 -17.89 -9.48 12.66
C LEU A 83 -17.65 -10.50 11.54
N LYS A 84 -18.68 -11.23 11.10
CA LYS A 84 -18.60 -12.15 9.95
C LYS A 84 -18.14 -11.44 8.68
N LYS A 85 -18.77 -10.30 8.38
CA LYS A 85 -18.39 -9.46 7.22
C LYS A 85 -16.96 -8.97 7.30
N TYR A 86 -16.49 -8.61 8.50
CA TYR A 86 -15.10 -8.26 8.72
C TYR A 86 -14.14 -9.42 8.40
N PHE A 87 -14.45 -10.65 8.83
CA PHE A 87 -13.63 -11.82 8.52
C PHE A 87 -13.62 -12.18 7.03
N GLU A 88 -14.75 -12.01 6.35
CA GLU A 88 -14.85 -12.16 4.88
C GLU A 88 -13.94 -11.14 4.17
N SER A 89 -13.99 -9.86 4.58
CA SER A 89 -13.13 -8.81 4.03
C SER A 89 -11.65 -9.09 4.26
N LYS A 90 -11.28 -9.70 5.39
CA LYS A 90 -9.91 -10.10 5.73
C LYS A 90 -9.50 -11.46 5.16
N LYS A 91 -10.38 -12.14 4.43
CA LYS A 91 -10.14 -13.45 3.79
C LYS A 91 -9.61 -14.52 4.76
N TYR A 92 -10.16 -14.56 5.97
CA TYR A 92 -9.79 -15.61 6.94
C TYR A 92 -10.26 -16.99 6.49
N THR A 93 -9.55 -18.04 6.89
CA THR A 93 -9.96 -19.42 6.62
C THR A 93 -11.25 -19.75 7.39
N PRO A 94 -12.12 -20.65 6.87
CA PRO A 94 -13.37 -21.01 7.54
C PRO A 94 -13.17 -21.55 8.96
N GLN A 95 -12.07 -22.24 9.21
CA GLN A 95 -11.69 -22.76 10.53
C GLN A 95 -11.40 -21.62 11.51
N LYS A 96 -10.64 -20.60 11.07
CA LYS A 96 -10.34 -19.42 11.88
C LYS A 96 -11.59 -18.58 12.15
N GLN A 97 -12.48 -18.46 11.17
CA GLN A 97 -13.76 -17.78 11.34
C GLN A 97 -14.62 -18.43 12.42
N LYS A 98 -14.83 -19.75 12.35
CA LYS A 98 -15.61 -20.49 13.35
C LYS A 98 -15.06 -20.34 14.76
N LEU A 99 -13.74 -20.43 14.92
CA LEU A 99 -13.10 -20.30 16.23
C LEU A 99 -13.31 -18.89 16.81
N LEU A 100 -13.10 -17.85 16.00
CA LEU A 100 -13.28 -16.46 16.45
C LEU A 100 -14.75 -16.12 16.72
N GLU A 101 -15.70 -16.70 15.97
CA GLU A 101 -17.13 -16.56 16.23
C GLU A 101 -17.54 -17.16 17.57
N GLN A 102 -16.97 -18.32 17.95
CA GLN A 102 -17.23 -18.94 19.25
C GLN A 102 -16.78 -18.05 20.40
N TYR A 103 -15.56 -17.50 20.34
CA TYR A 103 -15.07 -16.57 21.36
C TYR A 103 -15.88 -15.27 21.38
N ALA A 104 -16.30 -14.75 20.22
CA ALA A 104 -17.13 -13.57 20.16
C ALA A 104 -18.50 -13.78 20.81
N ALA A 105 -19.12 -14.96 20.61
CA ALA A 105 -20.38 -15.30 21.27
C ALA A 105 -20.22 -15.35 22.81
N GLN A 106 -19.15 -15.96 23.30
CA GLN A 106 -18.85 -16.01 24.75
C GLN A 106 -18.62 -14.63 25.37
N LEU A 107 -18.05 -13.69 24.61
CA LEU A 107 -17.83 -12.31 25.06
C LEU A 107 -19.12 -11.47 25.06
N LEU A 108 -20.10 -11.81 24.23
CA LEU A 108 -21.38 -11.11 24.15
C LEU A 108 -22.42 -11.63 25.17
N GLU A 109 -22.22 -12.83 25.71
CA GLU A 109 -23.05 -13.43 26.75
C GLU A 109 -22.65 -13.04 28.18
N ASN A 110 -21.54 -12.30 28.36
CA ASN A 110 -21.11 -11.71 29.64
C ASN A 110 -21.40 -10.20 29.66
#